data_AF-A0A956FCZ0-F1
#
_entry.id   AF-A0A956FCZ0-F1
#
_cell.length_a   1.000
_cell.length_b   1.000
_cell.length_c   1.000
_cell.angle_alpha   90.00
_cell.angle_beta   90.00
_cell.angle_gamma   90.00
#
_symmetry.space_group_name_H-M   'P 1'
#
loop_
_entity.id
_entity.type
_entity.pdbx_description
1 polymer ?
#
loop_
_entity_poly.entity_id
_entity_poly.type
_entity_poly.pdbx_seq_one_letter_code
_entity_poly.pdbx_strand_id
1 'polypeptide(L)'
;MRWLAVGMAELVMGCYTGLLPGQDGDASGSGPGDGSGTLGPDDGTDEGGSSAGSDPLDTDDVPGGDGPCGDGVLDAGEECDQGPANSESGACKPDCSTNVCGDGFVGPAEGCDDGNLAADDGCSPQCTLESCGDGVVDGGEQCDDGQNGDDDDGCTDACLLPACGDGIAQPGADEQCDLGPGNSDSGACTTSCDDAVCGDGLEWVGHEECDLGAGNGPGSSCTPECSANVCGDGYAGPGEQCDDGNASNVDDCTNVCQGAACGDGYTQPGEQCDDGNANDLDVCSNACVAQMSDGFPNNAYCDQVAGWSPAWTTWELEVLALVNEARSTPTDCGSEGMFGATGPLTYDGALTCAARNHSQDMGDNDYFAHTSPTGETPSDRLALAGYSWSTWGENIGAGYSSPTAVVDGWLASDGHCANIMNPAFQELGVGYYAAPGSTWTHYWTQNFGAP
;
A
#
# COMPACT_ATOMS: atom_id res chain seq x y z
N MET A 1 16.03 -14.85 58.41
CA MET A 1 15.96 -16.22 57.88
C MET A 1 16.26 -16.15 56.37
N ARG A 2 16.99 -17.04 55.67
CA ARG A 2 16.66 -18.43 55.23
C ARG A 2 15.21 -18.53 54.74
N TRP A 3 14.81 -18.91 53.51
CA TRP A 3 15.40 -19.52 52.28
C TRP A 3 14.41 -19.18 51.10
N LEU A 4 14.58 -19.35 49.77
CA LEU A 4 15.61 -19.67 48.74
C LEU A 4 15.06 -19.07 47.39
N ALA A 5 15.82 -18.74 46.33
CA ALA A 5 16.27 -19.56 45.17
C ALA A 5 15.22 -20.54 44.56
N VAL A 6 15.08 -20.77 43.24
CA VAL A 6 15.90 -20.50 42.01
C VAL A 6 14.94 -20.20 40.83
N GLY A 7 15.39 -19.51 39.76
CA GLY A 7 14.58 -19.39 38.52
C GLY A 7 15.21 -18.58 37.37
N MET A 8 16.36 -18.99 36.84
CA MET A 8 17.00 -18.35 35.67
C MET A 8 16.95 -19.29 34.46
N ALA A 9 16.65 -18.75 33.27
CA ALA A 9 16.64 -19.48 32.00
C ALA A 9 17.05 -18.55 30.85
N GLU A 10 18.36 -18.37 30.65
CA GLU A 10 18.90 -17.91 29.37
C GLU A 10 18.81 -19.05 28.36
N LEU A 11 18.35 -18.78 27.13
CA LEU A 11 18.51 -19.73 26.02
C LEU A 11 19.58 -19.21 25.06
N VAL A 12 20.77 -19.80 25.15
CA VAL A 12 21.88 -19.51 24.23
C VAL A 12 21.57 -20.11 22.86
N MET A 13 21.53 -19.28 21.82
CA MET A 13 21.58 -19.73 20.43
C MET A 13 22.92 -19.28 19.84
N GLY A 14 23.82 -20.24 19.63
CA GLY A 14 25.23 -19.97 19.35
C GLY A 14 25.53 -19.80 17.86
N CYS A 15 26.37 -18.83 17.52
CA CYS A 15 26.99 -18.70 16.21
C CYS A 15 27.85 -19.94 15.92
N TYR A 16 27.74 -20.48 14.70
CA TYR A 16 28.70 -21.47 14.17
C TYR A 16 29.44 -20.86 12.98
N THR A 17 30.78 -20.81 13.07
CA THR A 17 31.64 -20.25 12.03
C THR A 17 31.96 -21.30 10.95
N GLY A 18 31.88 -20.90 9.68
CA GLY A 18 31.92 -21.82 8.52
C GLY A 18 33.31 -22.33 8.11
N LEU A 19 33.37 -23.01 6.95
CA LEU A 19 34.60 -23.54 6.37
C LEU A 19 34.52 -23.82 4.84
N LEU A 20 34.75 -22.76 4.04
CA LEU A 20 35.45 -22.74 2.72
C LEU A 20 34.89 -23.54 1.49
N PRO A 21 35.35 -23.24 0.24
CA PRO A 21 34.58 -23.47 -1.00
C PRO A 21 35.18 -24.45 -2.04
N GLY A 22 34.39 -24.73 -3.09
CA GLY A 22 34.79 -25.24 -4.42
C GLY A 22 33.62 -25.00 -5.40
N GLN A 23 33.81 -24.23 -6.48
CA GLN A 23 34.31 -24.61 -7.82
C GLN A 23 33.25 -25.25 -8.76
N ASP A 24 32.75 -24.40 -9.67
CA ASP A 24 32.56 -24.56 -11.13
C ASP A 24 32.32 -25.97 -11.74
N GLY A 25 31.32 -26.11 -12.62
CA GLY A 25 31.22 -27.25 -13.55
C GLY A 25 29.84 -27.69 -14.04
N ASP A 26 29.21 -26.89 -14.91
CA ASP A 26 28.29 -27.23 -16.02
C ASP A 26 27.15 -28.30 -15.95
N ALA A 27 26.07 -27.91 -16.64
CA ALA A 27 25.13 -28.74 -17.43
C ALA A 27 24.24 -29.81 -16.77
N SER A 28 22.91 -29.59 -16.86
CA SER A 28 22.04 -30.45 -17.69
C SER A 28 20.61 -29.90 -17.85
N GLY A 29 20.20 -29.65 -19.10
CA GLY A 29 18.81 -29.49 -19.53
C GLY A 29 18.42 -30.63 -20.48
N SER A 30 17.15 -31.06 -20.47
CA SER A 30 16.69 -32.25 -21.22
C SER A 30 16.02 -31.89 -22.55
N GLY A 31 16.13 -32.77 -23.55
CA GLY A 31 15.37 -32.72 -24.83
C GLY A 31 13.92 -33.21 -24.69
N PRO A 32 13.28 -33.83 -25.72
CA PRO A 32 13.85 -34.40 -26.96
C PRO A 32 13.05 -34.12 -28.26
N GLY A 33 13.46 -34.72 -29.40
CA GLY A 33 12.52 -35.14 -30.46
C GLY A 33 12.95 -34.84 -31.91
N ASP A 34 13.02 -35.91 -32.73
CA ASP A 34 12.87 -36.01 -34.20
C ASP A 34 13.66 -35.08 -35.17
N GLY A 35 14.03 -35.50 -36.39
CA GLY A 35 13.96 -36.84 -36.98
C GLY A 35 14.01 -36.86 -38.52
N SER A 36 15.14 -37.32 -39.10
CA SER A 36 15.36 -37.62 -40.54
C SER A 36 15.43 -36.43 -41.53
N GLY A 37 16.34 -36.37 -42.51
CA GLY A 37 17.53 -37.22 -42.76
C GLY A 37 17.94 -37.35 -44.25
N THR A 38 19.20 -37.74 -44.49
CA THR A 38 19.78 -38.21 -45.79
C THR A 38 19.91 -37.14 -46.90
N LEU A 39 20.89 -37.13 -47.83
CA LEU A 39 22.10 -37.92 -48.16
C LEU A 39 23.29 -36.91 -48.26
N GLY A 40 24.58 -37.20 -48.27
CA GLY A 40 25.38 -38.18 -49.04
C GLY A 40 26.73 -37.49 -49.43
N PRO A 41 27.84 -38.20 -49.72
CA PRO A 41 29.17 -37.69 -49.34
C PRO A 41 30.25 -37.64 -50.46
N ASP A 42 31.43 -37.12 -50.07
CA ASP A 42 32.78 -37.29 -50.68
C ASP A 42 32.99 -36.67 -52.10
N ASP A 43 34.18 -36.27 -52.58
CA ASP A 43 35.54 -36.08 -52.01
C ASP A 43 36.07 -34.67 -52.48
N GLY A 44 37.36 -34.24 -52.46
CA GLY A 44 38.64 -34.90 -52.21
C GLY A 44 39.85 -33.95 -52.43
N THR A 45 41.04 -34.42 -52.02
CA THR A 45 42.41 -33.88 -52.21
C THR A 45 42.72 -33.35 -53.62
N ASP A 46 43.74 -32.50 -53.88
CA ASP A 46 45.15 -32.67 -53.47
C ASP A 46 46.03 -31.40 -53.66
N GLU A 47 47.22 -31.39 -53.04
CA GLU A 47 48.23 -30.32 -53.08
C GLU A 47 49.47 -30.79 -53.84
N GLY A 48 49.86 -30.16 -54.96
CA GLY A 48 51.02 -30.65 -55.70
C GLY A 48 51.51 -29.91 -56.95
N GLY A 49 52.74 -29.41 -56.85
CA GLY A 49 53.76 -29.69 -57.87
C GLY A 49 54.17 -28.54 -58.80
N SER A 50 55.26 -27.86 -58.45
CA SER A 50 56.00 -26.99 -59.38
C SER A 50 56.55 -27.78 -60.56
N SER A 51 56.59 -27.17 -61.75
CA SER A 51 57.42 -27.66 -62.88
C SER A 51 58.31 -26.54 -63.40
N ALA A 52 59.57 -26.88 -63.72
CA ALA A 52 60.53 -25.95 -64.31
C ALA A 52 60.65 -26.21 -65.81
N GLY A 53 60.66 -25.13 -66.61
CA GLY A 53 61.02 -25.15 -68.03
C GLY A 53 62.29 -24.32 -68.26
N SER A 54 63.11 -24.69 -69.24
CA SER A 54 64.41 -24.06 -69.48
C SER A 54 64.82 -24.11 -70.95
N ASP A 55 65.29 -22.96 -71.47
CA ASP A 55 65.92 -22.75 -72.79
C ASP A 55 65.05 -23.04 -74.04
N PRO A 56 65.40 -22.49 -75.22
CA PRO A 56 66.50 -21.55 -75.51
C PRO A 56 66.06 -20.25 -76.23
N LEU A 57 67.06 -19.43 -76.57
CA LEU A 57 67.00 -18.30 -77.50
C LEU A 57 66.23 -18.59 -78.80
N ASP A 58 65.47 -17.60 -79.27
CA ASP A 58 65.23 -17.38 -80.70
C ASP A 58 65.40 -15.87 -81.02
N THR A 59 65.82 -15.56 -82.24
CA THR A 59 66.07 -14.19 -82.72
C THR A 59 65.77 -14.12 -84.21
N ASP A 60 64.66 -13.50 -84.61
CA ASP A 60 64.47 -13.05 -85.99
C ASP A 60 63.57 -11.81 -86.05
N ASP A 61 63.80 -10.99 -87.08
CA ASP A 61 63.38 -9.58 -87.19
C ASP A 61 62.29 -9.41 -88.26
N VAL A 62 61.13 -8.85 -87.89
CA VAL A 62 60.17 -8.25 -88.83
C VAL A 62 59.62 -6.95 -88.22
N PRO A 63 59.88 -5.77 -88.82
CA PRO A 63 59.37 -4.51 -88.30
C PRO A 63 57.87 -4.35 -88.60
N GLY A 64 57.04 -4.67 -87.60
CA GLY A 64 55.58 -4.78 -87.71
C GLY A 64 54.75 -3.74 -86.93
N GLY A 65 55.32 -3.07 -85.92
CA GLY A 65 54.67 -1.98 -85.20
C GLY A 65 53.71 -2.39 -84.08
N ASP A 66 54.09 -3.37 -83.26
CA ASP A 66 53.63 -3.53 -81.88
C ASP A 66 54.90 -3.58 -81.01
N GLY A 67 55.01 -2.71 -79.99
CA GLY A 67 56.19 -2.58 -79.14
C GLY A 67 56.24 -3.61 -78.00
N PRO A 68 57.41 -3.83 -77.37
CA PRO A 68 57.48 -4.59 -76.12
C PRO A 68 57.14 -3.67 -74.94
N CYS A 69 55.87 -3.65 -74.54
CA CYS A 69 55.34 -2.91 -73.39
C CYS A 69 56.34 -2.73 -72.23
N GLY A 70 56.48 -1.48 -71.76
CA GLY A 70 57.45 -1.05 -70.77
C GLY A 70 58.73 -0.44 -71.38
N ASP A 71 58.67 0.04 -72.62
CA ASP A 71 59.77 0.60 -73.40
C ASP A 71 59.89 2.14 -73.24
N GLY A 72 58.78 2.82 -72.98
CA GLY A 72 58.66 4.28 -72.84
C GLY A 72 58.01 4.97 -74.04
N VAL A 73 57.49 4.23 -75.03
CA VAL A 73 56.79 4.73 -76.22
C VAL A 73 55.43 4.05 -76.34
N LEU A 74 54.36 4.85 -76.43
CA LEU A 74 53.02 4.35 -76.73
C LEU A 74 52.96 3.86 -78.19
N ASP A 75 52.95 2.54 -78.38
CA ASP A 75 52.88 1.88 -79.68
C ASP A 75 51.44 1.45 -80.04
N ALA A 76 51.26 0.63 -81.07
CA ALA A 76 49.94 0.15 -81.47
C ALA A 76 49.44 -0.95 -80.52
N GLY A 77 48.13 -0.95 -80.23
CA GLY A 77 47.50 -1.94 -79.34
C GLY A 77 47.57 -1.61 -77.85
N GLU A 78 48.50 -0.75 -77.45
CA GLU A 78 48.65 -0.23 -76.08
C GLU A 78 47.68 0.92 -75.80
N GLU A 79 47.29 1.06 -74.53
CA GLU A 79 46.52 2.21 -74.05
C GLU A 79 47.42 3.26 -73.37
N CYS A 80 48.57 2.81 -72.84
CA CYS A 80 49.57 3.59 -72.15
C CYS A 80 50.94 2.90 -72.23
N ASP A 81 52.03 3.66 -72.10
CA ASP A 81 53.34 3.12 -71.73
C ASP A 81 54.08 4.19 -70.88
N GLN A 82 54.55 3.81 -69.68
CA GLN A 82 55.37 4.64 -68.77
C GLN A 82 56.79 4.05 -68.59
N GLY A 83 57.19 3.14 -69.46
CA GLY A 83 58.45 2.44 -69.46
C GLY A 83 58.61 1.52 -68.24
N PRO A 84 59.81 1.46 -67.65
CA PRO A 84 60.04 0.78 -66.37
C PRO A 84 59.29 1.35 -65.14
N ALA A 85 58.35 2.28 -65.34
CA ALA A 85 57.41 2.76 -64.31
C ALA A 85 55.97 2.21 -64.48
N ASN A 86 55.73 1.30 -65.43
CA ASN A 86 54.52 0.49 -65.44
C ASN A 86 54.45 -0.38 -64.16
N SER A 87 53.30 -0.43 -63.50
CA SER A 87 53.11 -1.16 -62.25
C SER A 87 51.63 -1.45 -62.01
N GLU A 88 51.32 -2.49 -61.24
CA GLU A 88 49.93 -2.88 -60.91
C GLU A 88 49.13 -1.71 -60.27
N SER A 89 49.73 -0.95 -59.35
CA SER A 89 49.15 0.27 -58.77
C SER A 89 49.56 1.57 -59.48
N GLY A 90 49.92 1.48 -60.77
CA GLY A 90 50.28 2.60 -61.61
C GLY A 90 49.16 2.96 -62.59
N ALA A 91 49.17 4.18 -63.11
CA ALA A 91 48.21 4.60 -64.16
C ALA A 91 48.40 3.85 -65.49
N CYS A 92 49.46 3.04 -65.57
CA CYS A 92 49.70 2.06 -66.63
C CYS A 92 50.17 0.76 -65.99
N LYS A 93 49.45 -0.34 -66.28
CA LYS A 93 49.72 -1.66 -65.71
C LYS A 93 50.88 -2.35 -66.46
N PRO A 94 51.44 -3.46 -65.94
CA PRO A 94 52.57 -4.15 -66.57
C PRO A 94 52.28 -4.77 -67.95
N ASP A 95 51.03 -4.71 -68.43
CA ASP A 95 50.57 -5.16 -69.74
C ASP A 95 50.21 -4.02 -70.72
N CYS A 96 50.47 -2.76 -70.33
CA CYS A 96 50.18 -1.54 -71.11
C CYS A 96 48.69 -1.29 -71.40
N SER A 97 47.80 -1.93 -70.64
CA SER A 97 46.44 -1.45 -70.45
C SER A 97 46.40 -0.38 -69.36
N THR A 98 45.45 0.56 -69.48
CA THR A 98 45.19 1.53 -68.43
C THR A 98 44.60 0.84 -67.21
N ASN A 99 44.99 1.31 -66.03
CA ASN A 99 44.28 0.98 -64.80
C ASN A 99 42.92 1.70 -64.82
N VAL A 100 41.86 0.96 -64.55
CA VAL A 100 40.47 1.41 -64.57
C VAL A 100 39.66 0.63 -63.52
N CYS A 101 38.89 1.36 -62.71
CA CYS A 101 38.00 0.80 -61.71
C CYS A 101 37.23 -0.45 -62.17
N GLY A 102 37.34 -1.52 -61.38
CA GLY A 102 36.80 -2.84 -61.62
C GLY A 102 37.71 -3.75 -62.46
N ASP A 103 39.03 -3.53 -62.44
CA ASP A 103 40.01 -4.36 -63.16
C ASP A 103 40.84 -5.31 -62.26
N GLY A 104 40.71 -5.19 -60.94
CA GLY A 104 41.37 -6.00 -59.91
C GLY A 104 42.64 -5.38 -59.33
N PHE A 105 43.02 -4.16 -59.72
CA PHE A 105 44.26 -3.51 -59.29
C PHE A 105 44.04 -2.06 -58.84
N VAL A 106 44.21 -1.77 -57.55
CA VAL A 106 44.03 -0.40 -56.99
C VAL A 106 45.08 0.58 -57.54
N GLY A 107 44.63 1.52 -58.36
CA GLY A 107 45.47 2.48 -59.07
C GLY A 107 45.76 3.80 -58.35
N PRO A 108 46.43 4.76 -59.01
CA PRO A 108 46.83 6.03 -58.40
C PRO A 108 45.69 7.03 -58.13
N ALA A 109 44.47 6.72 -58.57
CA ALA A 109 43.30 7.58 -58.48
C ALA A 109 42.14 6.93 -57.70
N GLU A 110 42.37 5.75 -57.13
CA GLU A 110 41.35 4.83 -56.60
C GLU A 110 41.63 4.54 -55.11
N GLY A 111 40.57 4.38 -54.32
CA GLY A 111 40.66 3.99 -52.90
C GLY A 111 40.66 2.47 -52.70
N CYS A 112 40.06 1.75 -53.65
CA CYS A 112 39.89 0.30 -53.68
C CYS A 112 39.78 -0.18 -55.14
N ASP A 113 39.78 -1.50 -55.35
CA ASP A 113 39.29 -2.20 -56.54
C ASP A 113 39.10 -3.67 -56.11
N ASP A 114 37.94 -4.27 -56.42
CA ASP A 114 37.61 -5.67 -56.08
C ASP A 114 37.57 -6.61 -57.31
N GLY A 115 37.82 -6.07 -58.51
CA GLY A 115 37.71 -6.76 -59.79
C GLY A 115 36.37 -6.62 -60.51
N ASN A 116 35.45 -5.76 -60.05
CA ASN A 116 34.19 -5.51 -60.75
C ASN A 116 33.59 -4.09 -60.55
N LEU A 117 32.38 -3.88 -61.06
CA LEU A 117 31.64 -2.59 -61.02
C LEU A 117 30.20 -2.81 -60.51
N ALA A 118 30.05 -3.71 -59.55
CA ALA A 118 28.89 -3.72 -58.68
C ALA A 118 29.06 -2.64 -57.59
N ALA A 119 28.11 -2.63 -56.67
CA ALA A 119 28.17 -1.89 -55.43
C ALA A 119 27.68 -2.86 -54.34
N ASP A 120 27.97 -2.54 -53.08
CA ASP A 120 27.64 -3.35 -51.91
C ASP A 120 28.48 -4.65 -51.79
N ASP A 121 29.60 -4.77 -52.50
CA ASP A 121 30.52 -5.92 -52.44
C ASP A 121 31.98 -5.61 -52.03
N GLY A 122 32.28 -4.33 -51.72
CA GLY A 122 33.51 -3.90 -51.04
C GLY A 122 34.28 -2.78 -51.75
N CYS A 123 33.83 -2.37 -52.94
CA CYS A 123 34.38 -1.25 -53.67
C CYS A 123 33.33 -0.65 -54.61
N SER A 124 33.12 0.67 -54.54
CA SER A 124 32.02 1.29 -55.28
C SER A 124 32.28 1.30 -56.80
N PRO A 125 31.26 1.50 -57.66
CA PRO A 125 31.45 1.70 -59.10
C PRO A 125 32.23 2.98 -59.48
N GLN A 126 32.71 3.73 -58.48
CA GLN A 126 33.60 4.89 -58.60
C GLN A 126 34.98 4.65 -57.96
N CYS A 127 35.23 3.44 -57.45
CA CYS A 127 36.40 3.02 -56.68
C CYS A 127 36.71 3.90 -55.46
N THR A 128 35.64 4.32 -54.77
CA THR A 128 35.70 4.71 -53.36
C THR A 128 35.48 3.47 -52.50
N LEU A 129 36.19 3.38 -51.37
CA LEU A 129 36.09 2.24 -50.46
C LEU A 129 34.73 2.30 -49.76
N GLU A 130 33.86 1.33 -50.01
CA GLU A 130 32.54 1.25 -49.39
C GLU A 130 32.72 1.03 -47.89
N SER A 131 32.48 2.08 -47.11
CA SER A 131 32.83 2.15 -45.68
C SER A 131 32.27 3.40 -45.02
N CYS A 132 31.31 3.20 -44.13
CA CYS A 132 30.81 4.14 -43.13
C CYS A 132 31.80 5.25 -42.75
N GLY A 133 31.34 6.50 -42.82
CA GLY A 133 32.11 7.71 -42.60
C GLY A 133 32.69 8.33 -43.87
N ASP A 134 32.21 7.91 -45.04
CA ASP A 134 32.62 8.43 -46.37
C ASP A 134 31.71 9.61 -46.82
N GLY A 135 30.48 9.66 -46.33
CA GLY A 135 29.44 10.62 -46.72
C GLY A 135 28.47 10.12 -47.81
N VAL A 136 28.52 8.82 -48.11
CA VAL A 136 27.59 8.09 -49.00
C VAL A 136 27.00 6.91 -48.23
N VAL A 137 25.72 6.60 -48.43
CA VAL A 137 25.05 5.47 -47.76
C VAL A 137 25.19 4.22 -48.62
N ASP A 138 26.04 3.29 -48.18
CA ASP A 138 26.42 2.08 -48.90
C ASP A 138 25.73 0.81 -48.35
N GLY A 139 26.05 -0.34 -48.95
CA GLY A 139 25.41 -1.64 -48.77
C GLY A 139 25.47 -2.27 -47.38
N GLY A 140 24.61 -1.83 -46.47
CA GLY A 140 24.48 -2.35 -45.11
C GLY A 140 24.19 -1.27 -44.07
N GLU A 141 24.35 -0.02 -44.47
CA GLU A 141 24.19 1.16 -43.64
C GLU A 141 22.73 1.65 -43.66
N GLN A 142 22.39 2.48 -42.68
CA GLN A 142 21.07 3.11 -42.57
C GLN A 142 21.14 4.62 -42.82
N CYS A 143 22.32 5.20 -42.65
CA CYS A 143 22.70 6.59 -42.87
C CYS A 143 24.24 6.68 -42.96
N ASP A 144 24.77 7.78 -43.49
CA ASP A 144 26.17 8.19 -43.38
C ASP A 144 26.19 9.73 -43.39
N ASP A 145 26.88 10.32 -42.41
CA ASP A 145 27.10 11.76 -42.22
C ASP A 145 28.56 12.20 -42.47
N GLY A 146 29.48 11.23 -42.52
CA GLY A 146 30.93 11.42 -42.52
C GLY A 146 31.68 11.04 -41.23
N GLN A 147 31.10 10.26 -40.30
CA GLN A 147 31.71 9.89 -39.00
C GLN A 147 32.21 11.13 -38.24
N ASN A 148 31.30 12.10 -38.02
CA ASN A 148 31.71 13.40 -37.49
C ASN A 148 32.04 13.41 -35.98
N GLY A 149 31.71 12.34 -35.25
CA GLY A 149 31.94 12.20 -33.81
C GLY A 149 30.84 12.79 -32.91
N ASP A 150 29.61 12.90 -33.42
CA ASP A 150 28.43 13.43 -32.73
C ASP A 150 27.20 12.54 -33.03
N ASP A 151 27.10 11.40 -32.34
CA ASP A 151 26.06 10.36 -32.54
C ASP A 151 24.59 10.85 -32.36
N ASP A 152 24.37 12.12 -32.00
CA ASP A 152 23.05 12.73 -31.73
C ASP A 152 22.47 13.53 -32.92
N ASP A 153 23.17 13.61 -34.05
CA ASP A 153 22.79 14.50 -35.17
C ASP A 153 21.77 13.92 -36.17
N GLY A 154 21.53 12.60 -36.08
CA GLY A 154 20.67 11.84 -36.99
C GLY A 154 21.37 10.64 -37.64
N CYS A 155 22.69 10.52 -37.51
CA CYS A 155 23.43 9.29 -37.75
C CYS A 155 24.43 9.01 -36.61
N THR A 156 24.73 7.73 -36.36
CA THR A 156 25.82 7.33 -35.47
C THR A 156 27.13 7.18 -36.25
N ASP A 157 28.28 7.26 -35.56
CA ASP A 157 29.60 6.91 -36.11
C ASP A 157 29.68 5.42 -36.57
N ALA A 158 28.64 4.61 -36.29
CA ALA A 158 28.45 3.24 -36.75
C ALA A 158 27.54 3.11 -38.01
N CYS A 159 27.09 4.22 -38.59
CA CYS A 159 26.19 4.29 -39.75
C CYS A 159 24.83 3.60 -39.55
N LEU A 160 24.39 3.58 -38.29
CA LEU A 160 23.05 3.19 -37.86
C LEU A 160 22.24 4.45 -37.53
N LEU A 161 20.95 4.43 -37.85
CA LEU A 161 20.00 5.46 -37.42
C LEU A 161 19.77 5.36 -35.90
N PRO A 162 19.46 6.48 -35.21
CA PRO A 162 19.13 6.50 -33.79
C PRO A 162 18.09 5.45 -33.38
N ALA A 163 18.36 4.71 -32.31
CA ALA A 163 17.62 3.48 -31.98
C ALA A 163 17.71 3.02 -30.51
N CYS A 164 16.85 3.59 -29.66
CA CYS A 164 16.53 3.14 -28.31
C CYS A 164 16.73 1.63 -28.07
N GLY A 165 17.67 1.32 -27.16
CA GLY A 165 18.15 -0.01 -26.81
C GLY A 165 19.54 -0.37 -27.34
N ASP A 166 20.26 0.54 -28.01
CA ASP A 166 21.61 0.28 -28.56
C ASP A 166 22.79 0.58 -27.62
N GLY A 167 22.60 1.45 -26.62
CA GLY A 167 23.62 1.90 -25.66
C GLY A 167 24.03 3.38 -25.79
N ILE A 168 23.46 4.13 -26.73
CA ILE A 168 23.72 5.55 -26.99
C ILE A 168 22.44 6.33 -26.69
N ALA A 169 22.49 7.36 -25.84
CA ALA A 169 21.32 8.19 -25.54
C ALA A 169 21.27 9.38 -26.51
N GLN A 170 20.19 9.50 -27.30
CA GLN A 170 20.12 10.44 -28.43
C GLN A 170 18.97 11.48 -28.29
N PRO A 171 19.15 12.57 -27.52
CA PRO A 171 18.18 13.67 -27.37
C PRO A 171 17.66 14.31 -28.67
N GLY A 172 18.43 14.26 -29.77
CA GLY A 172 18.00 14.68 -31.10
C GLY A 172 16.93 13.78 -31.71
N ALA A 173 16.80 12.54 -31.23
CA ALA A 173 15.76 11.56 -31.56
C ALA A 173 14.59 11.52 -30.55
N ASP A 174 14.48 12.54 -29.68
CA ASP A 174 13.56 12.63 -28.53
C ASP A 174 13.86 11.62 -27.37
N GLU A 175 15.04 10.98 -27.34
CA GLU A 175 15.43 10.06 -26.25
C GLU A 175 15.98 10.80 -25.01
N GLN A 176 15.59 10.36 -23.81
CA GLN A 176 16.03 10.96 -22.55
C GLN A 176 17.21 10.19 -21.93
N CYS A 177 17.23 8.88 -22.12
CA CYS A 177 18.21 7.96 -21.56
C CYS A 177 18.40 6.74 -22.47
N ASP A 178 19.57 6.09 -22.40
CA ASP A 178 19.72 4.74 -22.94
C ASP A 178 20.74 3.94 -22.10
N LEU A 179 20.37 2.71 -21.75
CA LEU A 179 21.18 1.71 -21.04
C LEU A 179 21.35 0.41 -21.86
N GLY A 180 21.03 0.48 -23.15
CA GLY A 180 21.05 -0.61 -24.11
C GLY A 180 20.13 -1.77 -23.70
N PRO A 181 20.65 -3.02 -23.71
CA PRO A 181 19.97 -4.18 -23.11
C PRO A 181 19.66 -4.08 -21.60
N GLY A 182 20.00 -2.96 -20.94
CA GLY A 182 19.61 -2.64 -19.56
C GLY A 182 18.32 -1.85 -19.41
N ASN A 183 17.69 -1.37 -20.50
CA ASN A 183 16.42 -0.64 -20.48
C ASN A 183 15.29 -1.53 -19.91
N SER A 184 14.44 -0.99 -19.03
CA SER A 184 13.38 -1.73 -18.34
C SER A 184 12.31 -0.80 -17.79
N ASP A 185 11.03 -1.15 -17.95
CA ASP A 185 9.84 -0.45 -17.40
C ASP A 185 9.70 -0.55 -15.87
N SER A 186 10.83 -0.65 -15.19
CA SER A 186 11.00 -0.73 -13.72
C SER A 186 12.42 -0.34 -13.28
N GLY A 187 13.26 0.12 -14.22
CA GLY A 187 14.59 0.66 -13.97
C GLY A 187 14.59 2.18 -14.07
N ALA A 188 15.77 2.79 -14.07
CA ALA A 188 15.90 4.25 -14.23
C ALA A 188 15.63 4.74 -15.67
N CYS A 189 15.70 3.84 -16.65
CA CYS A 189 15.43 4.10 -18.06
C CYS A 189 14.45 3.06 -18.59
N THR A 190 13.32 3.51 -19.12
CA THR A 190 12.20 2.67 -19.60
C THR A 190 12.55 1.94 -20.90
N THR A 191 11.72 0.97 -21.32
CA THR A 191 11.90 0.34 -22.66
C THR A 191 11.52 1.26 -23.84
N SER A 192 11.14 2.51 -23.56
CA SER A 192 10.88 3.57 -24.56
C SER A 192 11.94 4.69 -24.53
N CYS A 193 13.01 4.53 -23.74
CA CYS A 193 14.10 5.52 -23.59
C CYS A 193 13.69 6.87 -22.98
N ASP A 194 12.56 6.87 -22.28
CA ASP A 194 12.19 7.89 -21.29
C ASP A 194 12.84 7.60 -19.93
N ASP A 195 13.32 8.65 -19.25
CA ASP A 195 13.71 8.61 -17.83
C ASP A 195 12.48 8.23 -16.98
N ALA A 196 12.64 7.30 -16.03
CA ALA A 196 11.53 6.87 -15.17
C ALA A 196 11.09 7.99 -14.19
N VAL A 197 9.80 8.32 -14.18
CA VAL A 197 9.27 9.42 -13.37
C VAL A 197 7.91 9.10 -12.72
N CYS A 198 7.84 9.25 -11.40
CA CYS A 198 6.61 9.18 -10.64
C CYS A 198 5.46 9.97 -11.30
N GLY A 199 4.43 9.25 -11.76
CA GLY A 199 3.30 9.79 -12.51
C GLY A 199 3.26 9.41 -14.00
N ASP A 200 4.20 8.60 -14.51
CA ASP A 200 4.14 8.02 -15.86
C ASP A 200 3.30 6.72 -15.93
N GLY A 201 3.23 5.96 -14.83
CA GLY A 201 2.50 4.70 -14.69
C GLY A 201 3.37 3.42 -14.70
N LEU A 202 4.69 3.53 -14.56
CA LEU A 202 5.65 2.41 -14.56
C LEU A 202 6.47 2.38 -13.25
N GLU A 203 6.25 1.35 -12.41
CA GLU A 203 6.82 1.26 -11.05
C GLU A 203 8.37 1.23 -11.04
N TRP A 204 9.01 2.34 -10.67
CA TRP A 204 10.47 2.43 -10.51
C TRP A 204 10.95 1.72 -9.24
N VAL A 205 11.17 0.40 -9.37
CA VAL A 205 11.43 -0.54 -8.27
C VAL A 205 12.53 -0.07 -7.32
N GLY A 206 12.12 0.26 -6.10
CA GLY A 206 13.02 0.66 -5.02
C GLY A 206 13.43 2.13 -5.03
N HIS A 207 12.77 2.98 -5.83
CA HIS A 207 12.75 4.44 -5.67
C HIS A 207 11.35 4.94 -5.29
N GLU A 208 10.32 4.22 -5.71
CA GLU A 208 8.92 4.40 -5.31
C GLU A 208 8.27 3.07 -4.89
N GLU A 209 7.03 3.13 -4.40
CA GLU A 209 6.27 1.97 -3.87
C GLU A 209 5.05 1.60 -4.73
N CYS A 210 4.66 2.48 -5.66
CA CYS A 210 3.57 2.31 -6.61
C CYS A 210 3.64 3.41 -7.67
N ASP A 211 3.11 3.16 -8.87
CA ASP A 211 2.65 4.24 -9.74
C ASP A 211 1.35 3.84 -10.46
N LEU A 212 0.39 4.76 -10.50
CA LEU A 212 -0.88 4.67 -11.23
C LEU A 212 -0.99 5.79 -12.28
N GLY A 213 0.10 6.51 -12.52
CA GLY A 213 0.23 7.63 -13.43
C GLY A 213 -0.67 8.79 -13.04
N ALA A 214 -1.49 9.26 -13.99
CA ALA A 214 -2.58 10.21 -13.74
C ALA A 214 -3.68 9.70 -12.76
N GLY A 215 -3.56 8.47 -12.25
CA GLY A 215 -4.38 7.89 -11.18
C GLY A 215 -3.84 8.11 -9.75
N ASN A 216 -2.70 8.76 -9.56
CA ASN A 216 -2.14 9.04 -8.23
C ASN A 216 -2.91 10.16 -7.49
N GLY A 217 -2.93 10.12 -6.16
CA GLY A 217 -3.52 11.15 -5.30
C GLY A 217 -4.80 10.75 -4.54
N PRO A 218 -5.55 11.73 -4.02
CA PRO A 218 -6.67 11.49 -3.09
C PRO A 218 -7.73 10.53 -3.63
N GLY A 219 -8.12 9.55 -2.81
CA GLY A 219 -9.04 8.46 -3.14
C GLY A 219 -8.39 7.30 -3.91
N SER A 220 -7.07 7.34 -4.13
CA SER A 220 -6.28 6.31 -4.81
C SER A 220 -5.30 5.62 -3.85
N SER A 221 -4.86 4.40 -4.18
CA SER A 221 -3.93 3.63 -3.33
C SER A 221 -2.48 4.08 -3.41
N CYS A 222 -2.21 5.16 -4.15
CA CYS A 222 -0.87 5.71 -4.38
C CYS A 222 -0.90 7.24 -4.22
N THR A 223 0.03 7.80 -3.46
CA THR A 223 0.11 9.25 -3.23
C THR A 223 0.65 9.99 -4.47
N PRO A 224 0.53 11.33 -4.57
CA PRO A 224 1.16 12.12 -5.63
C PRO A 224 2.69 12.01 -5.66
N GLU A 225 3.30 11.54 -4.56
CA GLU A 225 4.73 11.27 -4.40
C GLU A 225 5.06 9.76 -4.53
N CYS A 226 4.21 8.97 -5.19
CA CYS A 226 4.42 7.55 -5.53
C CYS A 226 4.77 6.64 -4.33
N SER A 227 4.30 7.02 -3.16
CA SER A 227 4.36 6.21 -1.94
C SER A 227 3.04 5.48 -1.75
N ALA A 228 3.05 4.31 -1.10
CA ALA A 228 1.83 3.59 -0.80
C ALA A 228 0.96 4.42 0.15
N ASN A 229 -0.28 4.69 -0.26
CA ASN A 229 -1.16 5.54 0.53
C ASN A 229 -1.62 4.85 1.82
N VAL A 230 -1.47 5.54 2.95
CA VAL A 230 -1.73 5.03 4.31
C VAL A 230 -2.26 6.12 5.23
N CYS A 231 -3.31 5.82 5.99
CA CYS A 231 -3.85 6.68 7.05
C CYS A 231 -2.76 7.33 7.93
N GLY A 232 -2.74 8.66 7.92
CA GLY A 232 -1.74 9.52 8.57
C GLY A 232 -0.69 10.09 7.62
N ASP A 233 -0.82 9.92 6.29
CA ASP A 233 0.08 10.48 5.28
C ASP A 233 -0.35 11.87 4.77
N GLY A 234 -1.61 12.25 4.99
CA GLY A 234 -2.21 13.52 4.55
C GLY A 234 -3.06 13.44 3.29
N TYR A 235 -3.25 12.24 2.72
CA TYR A 235 -4.09 11.98 1.54
C TYR A 235 -5.17 10.94 1.84
N ALA A 236 -6.43 11.37 1.97
CA ALA A 236 -7.54 10.47 2.25
C ALA A 236 -7.66 9.37 1.17
N GLY A 237 -7.49 8.11 1.59
CA GLY A 237 -7.34 6.94 0.74
C GLY A 237 -8.60 6.18 0.32
N PRO A 238 -8.44 5.01 -0.35
CA PRO A 238 -9.54 4.18 -0.84
C PRO A 238 -10.35 3.53 0.31
N GLY A 239 -11.39 4.21 0.78
CA GLY A 239 -12.27 3.76 1.86
C GLY A 239 -12.07 4.50 3.18
N GLU A 240 -11.15 5.46 3.21
CA GLU A 240 -11.01 6.43 4.29
C GLU A 240 -12.02 7.57 4.10
N GLN A 241 -12.38 8.25 5.20
CA GLN A 241 -13.31 9.39 5.18
C GLN A 241 -12.56 10.74 5.17
N CYS A 242 -11.35 10.74 5.72
CA CYS A 242 -10.46 11.89 5.86
C CYS A 242 -9.03 11.39 6.11
N ASP A 243 -8.05 12.24 5.84
CA ASP A 243 -6.70 12.17 6.40
C ASP A 243 -6.22 13.64 6.52
N ASP A 244 -5.51 13.98 7.60
CA ASP A 244 -4.93 15.30 7.83
C ASP A 244 -3.41 15.28 8.12
N GLY A 245 -2.77 14.11 7.98
CA GLY A 245 -1.32 13.93 8.11
C GLY A 245 -0.81 14.00 9.55
N ASN A 246 -1.69 13.81 10.54
CA ASN A 246 -1.42 14.06 11.95
C ASN A 246 -1.83 12.89 12.86
N ALA A 247 -1.37 12.93 14.12
CA ALA A 247 -1.43 11.80 15.06
C ALA A 247 -2.50 11.98 16.16
N SER A 248 -3.61 12.63 15.84
CA SER A 248 -4.62 13.10 16.79
C SER A 248 -6.00 12.46 16.54
N ASN A 249 -6.90 12.61 17.52
CA ASN A 249 -8.30 12.18 17.46
C ASN A 249 -9.27 13.26 17.99
N VAL A 250 -8.77 14.46 18.29
CA VAL A 250 -9.50 15.55 18.99
C VAL A 250 -9.64 16.80 18.09
N ASP A 251 -9.63 16.52 16.80
CA ASP A 251 -9.68 17.34 15.61
C ASP A 251 -10.63 16.66 14.59
N ASP A 252 -10.80 17.24 13.40
CA ASP A 252 -11.88 16.84 12.48
C ASP A 252 -11.69 15.44 11.86
N CYS A 253 -10.51 14.82 12.02
CA CYS A 253 -10.16 13.47 11.60
C CYS A 253 -9.53 12.66 12.75
N THR A 254 -9.66 11.34 12.69
CA THR A 254 -9.07 10.40 13.68
C THR A 254 -7.88 9.63 13.11
N ASN A 255 -7.02 9.09 13.99
CA ASN A 255 -5.93 8.15 13.69
C ASN A 255 -6.36 6.81 13.03
N VAL A 256 -7.65 6.66 12.69
CA VAL A 256 -8.20 5.53 11.91
C VAL A 256 -8.92 6.02 10.65
N CYS A 257 -8.65 7.26 10.26
CA CYS A 257 -9.11 7.94 9.04
C CYS A 257 -10.63 7.90 8.84
N GLN A 258 -11.34 7.95 9.97
CA GLN A 258 -12.77 8.24 10.06
C GLN A 258 -12.93 9.70 10.53
N GLY A 259 -13.92 10.42 10.01
CA GLY A 259 -14.20 11.78 10.45
C GLY A 259 -14.75 11.82 11.87
N ALA A 260 -14.48 12.93 12.56
CA ALA A 260 -14.98 13.21 13.91
C ALA A 260 -16.48 12.91 14.07
N ALA A 261 -16.84 12.11 15.08
CA ALA A 261 -18.20 11.65 15.31
C ALA A 261 -18.47 11.31 16.78
N CYS A 262 -19.34 12.10 17.41
CA CYS A 262 -19.90 11.85 18.74
C CYS A 262 -20.30 10.38 18.98
N GLY A 263 -19.80 9.82 20.08
CA GLY A 263 -19.90 8.43 20.50
C GLY A 263 -18.67 7.57 20.17
N ASP A 264 -17.56 8.15 19.69
CA ASP A 264 -16.35 7.40 19.26
C ASP A 264 -15.26 7.22 20.35
N GLY A 265 -15.31 8.00 21.43
CA GLY A 265 -14.38 7.98 22.55
C GLY A 265 -13.45 9.19 22.65
N TYR A 266 -13.54 10.17 21.73
CA TYR A 266 -12.65 11.33 21.67
C TYR A 266 -13.42 12.65 21.55
N THR A 267 -13.27 13.55 22.54
CA THR A 267 -13.96 14.85 22.49
C THR A 267 -13.34 15.78 21.45
N GLN A 268 -14.10 16.10 20.40
CA GLN A 268 -13.67 16.75 19.16
C GLN A 268 -14.12 18.23 19.05
N PRO A 269 -13.71 18.99 18.00
CA PRO A 269 -13.94 20.43 17.92
C PRO A 269 -15.42 20.84 17.81
N GLY A 270 -15.99 21.29 18.93
CA GLY A 270 -17.39 21.74 19.04
C GLY A 270 -18.22 20.93 20.02
N GLU A 271 -17.67 19.80 20.48
CA GLU A 271 -18.25 18.95 21.50
C GLU A 271 -17.99 19.50 22.91
N GLN A 272 -18.81 19.06 23.87
CA GLN A 272 -18.72 19.43 25.29
C GLN A 272 -18.32 18.24 26.17
N CYS A 273 -18.49 17.03 25.64
CA CYS A 273 -18.10 15.74 26.18
C CYS A 273 -18.08 14.76 25.01
N ASP A 274 -17.35 13.65 25.18
CA ASP A 274 -17.60 12.39 24.49
C ASP A 274 -17.37 11.28 25.51
N ASP A 275 -18.12 10.18 25.46
CA ASP A 275 -18.01 9.05 26.37
C ASP A 275 -17.96 7.67 25.66
N GLY A 276 -17.77 7.64 24.34
CA GLY A 276 -17.56 6.43 23.54
C GLY A 276 -18.75 5.48 23.45
N ASN A 277 -19.99 5.96 23.62
CA ASN A 277 -21.17 5.12 23.40
C ASN A 277 -22.38 5.88 22.82
N ALA A 278 -23.58 5.29 22.95
CA ALA A 278 -24.80 5.73 22.26
C ALA A 278 -26.01 5.93 23.21
N ASN A 279 -25.76 6.30 24.48
CA ASN A 279 -26.78 6.40 25.53
C ASN A 279 -27.15 7.86 25.89
N ASP A 280 -28.29 8.34 25.40
CA ASP A 280 -28.81 9.69 25.72
C ASP A 280 -29.20 9.92 27.22
N LEU A 281 -28.95 8.97 28.12
CA LEU A 281 -29.45 8.96 29.51
C LEU A 281 -28.37 8.99 30.59
N ASP A 282 -27.13 9.35 30.28
CA ASP A 282 -26.08 9.60 31.27
C ASP A 282 -25.49 11.03 31.21
N VAL A 283 -24.19 11.19 31.42
CA VAL A 283 -23.50 12.48 31.48
C VAL A 283 -23.21 13.07 30.10
N CYS A 284 -23.21 12.26 29.04
CA CYS A 284 -23.00 12.72 27.67
C CYS A 284 -24.11 12.20 26.73
N SER A 285 -24.92 13.11 26.20
CA SER A 285 -25.93 12.74 25.18
C SER A 285 -25.29 12.41 23.83
N ASN A 286 -26.01 11.71 22.96
CA ASN A 286 -25.64 11.38 21.56
C ASN A 286 -25.52 12.59 20.61
N ALA A 287 -25.59 13.81 21.16
CA ALA A 287 -25.31 15.08 20.49
C ALA A 287 -24.06 15.79 21.07
N CYS A 288 -23.28 15.08 21.90
CA CYS A 288 -22.06 15.51 22.58
C CYS A 288 -22.19 16.85 23.34
N VAL A 289 -23.39 17.05 23.89
CA VAL A 289 -23.71 18.08 24.89
C VAL A 289 -23.63 17.44 26.28
N ALA A 290 -22.81 18.03 27.16
CA ALA A 290 -22.67 17.59 28.54
C ALA A 290 -23.96 17.87 29.31
N GLN A 291 -24.60 16.80 29.81
CA GLN A 291 -25.88 16.93 30.50
C GLN A 291 -25.67 17.35 31.96
N MET A 292 -26.21 18.52 32.33
CA MET A 292 -25.95 19.10 33.66
C MET A 292 -26.77 18.44 34.76
N SER A 293 -26.12 17.56 35.50
CA SER A 293 -26.54 16.91 36.76
C SER A 293 -27.77 16.01 36.67
N ASP A 294 -27.56 14.77 37.07
CA ASP A 294 -28.51 13.70 37.32
C ASP A 294 -29.41 13.95 38.57
N GLY A 295 -29.67 15.22 38.90
CA GLY A 295 -30.41 15.62 40.10
C GLY A 295 -29.79 15.19 41.44
N PHE A 296 -28.60 14.58 41.46
CA PHE A 296 -28.06 13.95 42.66
C PHE A 296 -27.74 15.00 43.74
N PRO A 297 -28.30 14.89 44.96
CA PRO A 297 -28.14 15.93 45.96
C PRO A 297 -26.70 16.04 46.46
N ASN A 298 -26.13 17.25 46.37
CA ASN A 298 -24.86 17.58 47.01
C ASN A 298 -25.09 17.79 48.52
N ASN A 299 -25.06 16.69 49.29
CA ASN A 299 -25.15 16.71 50.75
C ASN A 299 -24.48 15.48 51.38
N ALA A 300 -24.14 15.59 52.66
CA ALA A 300 -23.38 14.59 53.41
C ALA A 300 -24.06 13.21 53.58
N TYR A 301 -25.35 13.06 53.25
CA TYR A 301 -26.02 11.75 53.20
C TYR A 301 -25.79 11.07 51.84
N CYS A 302 -25.91 11.84 50.75
CA CYS A 302 -25.70 11.37 49.39
C CYS A 302 -24.21 11.25 48.99
N ASP A 303 -23.32 12.03 49.60
CA ASP A 303 -21.86 11.93 49.40
C ASP A 303 -21.32 10.50 49.64
N GLN A 304 -21.98 9.72 50.50
CA GLN A 304 -21.64 8.32 50.81
C GLN A 304 -21.81 7.38 49.61
N VAL A 305 -22.72 7.71 48.69
CA VAL A 305 -23.16 6.87 47.56
C VAL A 305 -22.99 7.56 46.20
N ALA A 306 -22.30 8.72 46.17
CA ALA A 306 -21.99 9.45 44.95
C ALA A 306 -20.93 8.75 44.08
N GLY A 307 -20.02 7.97 44.69
CA GLY A 307 -19.01 7.17 43.99
C GLY A 307 -19.51 5.78 43.56
N TRP A 308 -20.74 5.68 43.06
CA TRP A 308 -21.38 4.41 42.74
C TRP A 308 -20.75 3.69 41.53
N SER A 309 -20.90 2.37 41.47
CA SER A 309 -20.39 1.56 40.35
C SER A 309 -21.17 1.87 39.06
N PRO A 310 -20.51 2.24 37.94
CA PRO A 310 -21.20 2.54 36.68
C PRO A 310 -22.10 1.40 36.20
N ALA A 311 -21.65 0.15 36.33
CA ALA A 311 -22.43 -1.03 35.97
C ALA A 311 -23.66 -1.25 36.88
N TRP A 312 -23.69 -0.69 38.08
CA TRP A 312 -24.87 -0.69 38.95
C TRP A 312 -25.82 0.45 38.57
N THR A 313 -25.30 1.63 38.20
CA THR A 313 -26.11 2.71 37.62
C THR A 313 -26.84 2.27 36.35
N THR A 314 -26.20 1.50 35.46
CA THR A 314 -26.87 0.92 34.28
C THR A 314 -28.05 0.02 34.68
N TRP A 315 -27.88 -0.82 35.72
CA TRP A 315 -28.94 -1.70 36.24
C TRP A 315 -30.08 -0.93 36.92
N GLU A 316 -29.77 0.19 37.58
CA GLU A 316 -30.76 1.10 38.19
C GLU A 316 -31.63 1.79 37.11
N LEU A 317 -31.02 2.20 35.99
CA LEU A 317 -31.74 2.72 34.82
C LEU A 317 -32.52 1.65 34.05
N GLU A 318 -32.01 0.41 33.96
CA GLU A 318 -32.75 -0.72 33.38
C GLU A 318 -34.04 -1.03 34.17
N VAL A 319 -33.98 -0.99 35.52
CA VAL A 319 -35.19 -1.11 36.37
C VAL A 319 -36.19 0.00 36.06
N LEU A 320 -35.76 1.26 35.92
CA LEU A 320 -36.64 2.37 35.54
C LEU A 320 -37.32 2.14 34.18
N ALA A 321 -36.58 1.65 33.18
CA ALA A 321 -37.12 1.34 31.87
C ALA A 321 -38.19 0.22 31.92
N LEU A 322 -37.88 -0.90 32.59
CA LEU A 322 -38.80 -2.04 32.77
C LEU A 322 -40.07 -1.65 33.54
N VAL A 323 -39.94 -0.79 34.56
CA VAL A 323 -41.06 -0.27 35.35
C VAL A 323 -41.96 0.64 34.51
N ASN A 324 -41.37 1.43 33.61
CA ASN A 324 -42.11 2.26 32.66
C ASN A 324 -42.78 1.44 31.54
N GLU A 325 -42.15 0.35 31.09
CA GLU A 325 -42.77 -0.63 30.20
C GLU A 325 -44.02 -1.25 30.85
N ALA A 326 -43.89 -1.76 32.07
CA ALA A 326 -45.02 -2.32 32.83
C ALA A 326 -46.17 -1.31 33.00
N ARG A 327 -45.84 -0.06 33.41
CA ARG A 327 -46.79 1.05 33.58
C ARG A 327 -47.53 1.42 32.29
N SER A 328 -46.97 1.15 31.12
CA SER A 328 -47.63 1.39 29.82
C SER A 328 -48.82 0.45 29.56
N THR A 329 -48.97 -0.63 30.35
CA THR A 329 -50.04 -1.63 30.18
C THR A 329 -51.01 -1.66 31.38
N PRO A 330 -52.30 -2.02 31.20
CA PRO A 330 -53.19 -2.30 32.33
C PRO A 330 -52.84 -3.64 32.99
N THR A 331 -52.73 -3.64 34.32
CA THR A 331 -52.14 -4.75 35.10
C THR A 331 -53.09 -5.18 36.22
N ASP A 332 -53.18 -6.49 36.47
CA ASP A 332 -53.89 -7.05 37.62
C ASP A 332 -52.92 -7.22 38.79
N CYS A 333 -53.05 -6.38 39.82
CA CYS A 333 -52.27 -6.48 41.05
C CYS A 333 -53.00 -7.30 42.14
N GLY A 334 -53.85 -8.25 41.75
CA GLY A 334 -54.40 -9.26 42.64
C GLY A 334 -55.39 -8.70 43.66
N SER A 335 -55.03 -8.76 44.94
CA SER A 335 -55.88 -8.26 46.04
C SER A 335 -55.96 -6.73 46.11
N GLU A 336 -54.99 -6.01 45.54
CA GLU A 336 -55.07 -4.54 45.32
C GLU A 336 -55.89 -4.19 44.04
N GLY A 337 -56.10 -5.18 43.16
CA GLY A 337 -57.02 -5.10 42.02
C GLY A 337 -56.42 -4.63 40.69
N MET A 338 -57.30 -4.30 39.75
CA MET A 338 -56.94 -3.88 38.38
C MET A 338 -56.51 -2.41 38.33
N PHE A 339 -55.27 -2.18 37.90
CA PHE A 339 -54.74 -0.85 37.57
C PHE A 339 -54.81 -0.61 36.06
N GLY A 340 -55.11 0.63 35.66
CA GLY A 340 -55.00 1.06 34.27
C GLY A 340 -53.55 1.37 33.89
N ALA A 341 -53.28 1.41 32.58
CA ALA A 341 -52.03 1.99 32.07
C ALA A 341 -51.89 3.44 32.57
N THR A 342 -50.68 3.81 32.97
CA THR A 342 -50.36 5.09 33.63
C THR A 342 -49.11 5.73 33.00
N GLY A 343 -48.86 6.99 33.30
CA GLY A 343 -47.71 7.73 32.75
C GLY A 343 -46.36 7.16 33.23
N PRO A 344 -45.29 7.26 32.41
CA PRO A 344 -43.95 6.87 32.84
C PRO A 344 -43.49 7.74 34.01
N LEU A 345 -42.65 7.16 34.86
CA LEU A 345 -41.91 7.85 35.91
C LEU A 345 -40.65 8.47 35.32
N THR A 346 -40.26 9.65 35.81
CA THR A 346 -38.97 10.29 35.52
C THR A 346 -37.94 9.90 36.58
N TYR A 347 -36.66 9.80 36.20
CA TYR A 347 -35.57 9.58 37.14
C TYR A 347 -35.39 10.78 38.09
N ASP A 348 -35.20 10.53 39.39
CA ASP A 348 -34.77 11.54 40.37
C ASP A 348 -33.56 11.07 41.18
N GLY A 349 -32.58 11.97 41.32
CA GLY A 349 -31.31 11.70 42.01
C GLY A 349 -31.43 11.63 43.53
N ALA A 350 -32.43 12.25 44.15
CA ALA A 350 -32.62 12.22 45.61
C ALA A 350 -33.32 10.92 46.06
N LEU A 351 -34.36 10.49 45.34
CA LEU A 351 -34.96 9.15 45.47
C LEU A 351 -33.89 8.06 45.28
N THR A 352 -32.99 8.24 44.30
CA THR A 352 -31.88 7.33 43.97
C THR A 352 -30.83 7.30 45.08
N CYS A 353 -30.39 8.46 45.57
CA CYS A 353 -29.51 8.56 46.75
C CYS A 353 -30.08 7.81 47.97
N ALA A 354 -31.37 7.99 48.28
CA ALA A 354 -32.03 7.29 49.37
C ALA A 354 -32.13 5.77 49.13
N ALA A 355 -32.34 5.35 47.88
CA ALA A 355 -32.44 3.94 47.51
C ALA A 355 -31.07 3.23 47.59
N ARG A 356 -30.00 3.87 47.08
CA ARG A 356 -28.62 3.36 47.15
C ARG A 356 -28.15 3.19 48.60
N ASN A 357 -28.37 4.19 49.45
CA ASN A 357 -28.07 4.10 50.89
C ASN A 357 -28.82 2.94 51.56
N HIS A 358 -30.10 2.72 51.25
CA HIS A 358 -30.88 1.63 51.86
C HIS A 358 -30.43 0.24 51.40
N SER A 359 -30.19 0.06 50.10
CA SER A 359 -29.66 -1.21 49.56
C SER A 359 -28.27 -1.52 50.11
N GLN A 360 -27.45 -0.50 50.34
CA GLN A 360 -26.16 -0.67 51.02
C GLN A 360 -26.34 -1.09 52.48
N ASP A 361 -27.16 -0.37 53.26
CA ASP A 361 -27.38 -0.68 54.68
C ASP A 361 -27.97 -2.09 54.88
N MET A 362 -28.93 -2.51 54.06
CA MET A 362 -29.47 -3.88 54.06
C MET A 362 -28.38 -4.94 53.80
N GLY A 363 -27.48 -4.68 52.86
CA GLY A 363 -26.40 -5.60 52.50
C GLY A 363 -25.26 -5.66 53.53
N ASP A 364 -24.81 -4.50 54.02
CA ASP A 364 -23.68 -4.37 54.96
C ASP A 364 -24.07 -4.79 56.39
N ASN A 365 -25.35 -4.62 56.80
CA ASN A 365 -25.87 -5.06 58.10
C ASN A 365 -26.71 -6.37 58.04
N ASP A 366 -26.71 -7.08 56.91
CA ASP A 366 -27.34 -8.39 56.69
C ASP A 366 -28.81 -8.48 57.14
N TYR A 367 -29.65 -7.55 56.67
CA TYR A 367 -31.08 -7.51 56.98
C TYR A 367 -31.94 -7.16 55.76
N PHE A 368 -33.27 -7.37 55.89
CA PHE A 368 -34.23 -7.03 54.84
C PHE A 368 -35.54 -6.49 55.44
N ALA A 369 -35.68 -5.16 55.49
CA ALA A 369 -36.88 -4.46 55.97
C ALA A 369 -36.84 -2.97 55.58
N HIS A 370 -38.00 -2.37 55.27
CA HIS A 370 -38.13 -0.93 54.94
C HIS A 370 -37.57 0.04 56.02
N THR A 371 -37.52 -0.40 57.27
CA THR A 371 -36.99 0.38 58.40
C THR A 371 -35.72 -0.30 58.92
N SER A 372 -34.64 0.47 59.06
CA SER A 372 -33.34 -0.07 59.46
C SER A 372 -33.32 -0.58 60.92
N PRO A 373 -32.33 -1.41 61.32
CA PRO A 373 -32.12 -1.79 62.71
C PRO A 373 -31.85 -0.62 63.66
N THR A 374 -31.43 0.54 63.14
CA THR A 374 -31.24 1.79 63.90
C THR A 374 -32.53 2.63 64.00
N GLY A 375 -33.57 2.30 63.24
CA GLY A 375 -34.89 2.94 63.26
C GLY A 375 -35.16 3.94 62.14
N GLU A 376 -34.28 4.04 61.13
CA GLU A 376 -34.41 4.96 60.00
C GLU A 376 -35.48 4.45 59.02
N THR A 377 -36.54 5.25 58.81
CA THR A 377 -37.67 4.92 57.92
C THR A 377 -37.43 5.42 56.50
N PRO A 378 -38.18 4.94 55.48
CA PRO A 378 -38.03 5.44 54.11
C PRO A 378 -38.25 6.96 54.03
N SER A 379 -39.24 7.48 54.75
CA SER A 379 -39.50 8.92 54.86
C SER A 379 -38.35 9.71 55.49
N ASP A 380 -37.57 9.12 56.40
CA ASP A 380 -36.35 9.76 56.93
C ASP A 380 -35.24 9.78 55.86
N ARG A 381 -35.06 8.69 55.11
CA ARG A 381 -34.08 8.60 54.02
C ARG A 381 -34.36 9.62 52.90
N LEU A 382 -35.63 9.76 52.50
CA LEU A 382 -36.04 10.78 51.53
C LEU A 382 -35.74 12.20 52.04
N ALA A 383 -36.02 12.47 53.32
CA ALA A 383 -35.74 13.78 53.94
C ALA A 383 -34.23 14.05 54.10
N LEU A 384 -33.42 13.03 54.38
CA LEU A 384 -31.95 13.12 54.47
C LEU A 384 -31.30 13.34 53.10
N ALA A 385 -31.82 12.68 52.05
CA ALA A 385 -31.44 12.98 50.67
C ALA A 385 -31.89 14.38 50.23
N GLY A 386 -32.91 14.96 50.89
CA GLY A 386 -33.45 16.28 50.58
C GLY A 386 -34.64 16.27 49.62
N TYR A 387 -35.19 15.09 49.30
CA TYR A 387 -36.39 14.95 48.47
C TYR A 387 -37.61 15.51 49.20
N SER A 388 -38.30 16.44 48.56
CA SER A 388 -39.57 17.01 49.06
C SER A 388 -40.73 16.32 48.36
N TRP A 389 -41.71 15.84 49.14
CA TRP A 389 -42.79 14.99 48.63
C TRP A 389 -44.18 15.41 49.09
N SER A 390 -45.15 15.30 48.18
CA SER A 390 -46.59 15.24 48.49
C SER A 390 -47.08 13.80 48.65
N THR A 391 -46.41 12.83 48.02
CA THR A 391 -46.61 11.38 48.24
C THR A 391 -45.33 10.59 47.91
N TRP A 392 -45.18 9.40 48.50
CA TRP A 392 -44.06 8.49 48.27
C TRP A 392 -44.49 7.02 48.40
N GLY A 393 -43.65 6.11 47.89
CA GLY A 393 -43.74 4.68 48.10
C GLY A 393 -42.35 4.03 48.03
N GLU A 394 -42.20 2.82 48.55
CA GLU A 394 -40.94 2.06 48.47
C GLU A 394 -41.25 0.59 48.19
N ASN A 395 -40.54 0.00 47.21
CA ASN A 395 -40.41 -1.44 47.04
C ASN A 395 -38.98 -1.86 47.41
N ILE A 396 -38.81 -2.99 48.08
CA ILE A 396 -37.49 -3.60 48.33
C ILE A 396 -37.44 -5.02 47.78
N GLY A 397 -36.26 -5.47 47.35
CA GLY A 397 -36.03 -6.80 46.79
C GLY A 397 -34.66 -7.34 47.16
N ALA A 398 -34.56 -8.64 47.44
CA ALA A 398 -33.30 -9.29 47.82
C ALA A 398 -33.15 -10.67 47.18
N GLY A 399 -31.91 -11.01 46.76
CA GLY A 399 -31.56 -12.28 46.14
C GLY A 399 -31.76 -12.34 44.61
N TYR A 400 -32.37 -11.32 44.01
CA TYR A 400 -32.51 -11.19 42.57
C TYR A 400 -31.20 -10.71 41.93
N SER A 401 -30.69 -11.42 40.93
CA SER A 401 -29.38 -11.15 40.32
C SER A 401 -29.42 -10.37 39.00
N SER A 402 -30.57 -9.76 38.64
CA SER A 402 -30.70 -8.88 37.47
C SER A 402 -31.92 -7.95 37.60
N PRO A 403 -31.96 -6.82 36.86
CA PRO A 403 -33.10 -5.89 36.82
C PRO A 403 -34.43 -6.56 36.47
N THR A 404 -34.47 -7.37 35.39
CA THR A 404 -35.68 -8.08 34.98
C THR A 404 -36.24 -8.96 36.09
N ALA A 405 -35.38 -9.72 36.77
CA ALA A 405 -35.79 -10.66 37.79
C ALA A 405 -36.39 -9.98 39.04
N VAL A 406 -35.90 -8.78 39.41
CA VAL A 406 -36.48 -8.03 40.54
C VAL A 406 -37.79 -7.32 40.16
N VAL A 407 -37.90 -6.79 38.95
CA VAL A 407 -39.14 -6.17 38.47
C VAL A 407 -40.25 -7.21 38.29
N ASP A 408 -39.94 -8.38 37.71
CA ASP A 408 -40.86 -9.53 37.68
C ASP A 408 -41.31 -9.94 39.10
N GLY A 409 -40.37 -9.95 40.05
CA GLY A 409 -40.64 -10.28 41.46
C GLY A 409 -41.56 -9.27 42.17
N TRP A 410 -41.44 -7.98 41.84
CA TRP A 410 -42.34 -6.93 42.33
C TRP A 410 -43.71 -6.96 41.65
N LEU A 411 -43.77 -7.17 40.32
CA LEU A 411 -45.03 -7.28 39.59
C LEU A 411 -45.84 -8.52 39.99
N ALA A 412 -45.17 -9.62 40.36
CA ALA A 412 -45.79 -10.82 40.90
C ALA A 412 -46.25 -10.71 42.37
N SER A 413 -46.20 -9.50 42.97
CA SER A 413 -46.50 -9.25 44.38
C SER A 413 -47.48 -8.08 44.53
N ASP A 414 -48.73 -8.38 44.88
CA ASP A 414 -49.90 -7.48 44.90
C ASP A 414 -49.57 -6.02 45.32
N GLY A 415 -48.96 -5.83 46.48
CA GLY A 415 -48.62 -4.50 47.00
C GLY A 415 -47.47 -3.78 46.27
N HIS A 416 -46.44 -4.52 45.84
CA HIS A 416 -45.33 -3.94 45.07
C HIS A 416 -45.76 -3.59 43.64
N CYS A 417 -46.63 -4.42 43.04
CA CYS A 417 -47.34 -4.16 41.79
C CYS A 417 -48.21 -2.89 41.91
N ALA A 418 -48.99 -2.77 42.99
CA ALA A 418 -49.80 -1.58 43.23
C ALA A 418 -48.97 -0.30 43.36
N ASN A 419 -47.79 -0.36 44.00
CA ASN A 419 -46.83 0.76 44.00
C ASN A 419 -46.33 1.09 42.60
N ILE A 420 -45.87 0.10 41.82
CA ILE A 420 -45.42 0.28 40.42
C ILE A 420 -46.51 0.94 39.57
N MET A 421 -47.75 0.48 39.69
CA MET A 421 -48.87 0.92 38.88
C MET A 421 -49.59 2.17 39.41
N ASN A 422 -49.17 2.73 40.55
CA ASN A 422 -49.83 3.87 41.18
C ASN A 422 -49.71 5.15 40.30
N PRO A 423 -50.84 5.75 39.85
CA PRO A 423 -50.83 6.97 39.04
C PRO A 423 -50.56 8.25 39.84
N ALA A 424 -50.41 8.18 41.17
CA ALA A 424 -50.02 9.32 41.99
C ALA A 424 -48.50 9.60 41.95
N PHE A 425 -47.68 8.61 41.58
CA PHE A 425 -46.22 8.76 41.46
C PHE A 425 -45.84 9.29 40.07
N GLN A 426 -44.90 10.23 40.06
CA GLN A 426 -44.35 10.90 38.88
C GLN A 426 -42.84 10.65 38.72
N GLU A 427 -42.14 10.37 39.82
CA GLU A 427 -40.68 10.25 39.88
C GLU A 427 -40.26 8.90 40.51
N LEU A 428 -39.08 8.42 40.14
CA LEU A 428 -38.48 7.18 40.62
C LEU A 428 -36.98 7.33 40.86
N GLY A 429 -36.50 6.72 41.93
CA GLY A 429 -35.09 6.40 42.10
C GLY A 429 -34.88 4.93 42.45
N VAL A 430 -33.78 4.35 41.99
CA VAL A 430 -33.46 2.93 42.18
C VAL A 430 -32.04 2.82 42.76
N GLY A 431 -31.85 1.89 43.70
CA GLY A 431 -30.55 1.62 44.29
C GLY A 431 -30.26 0.12 44.29
N TYR A 432 -29.19 -0.29 43.63
CA TYR A 432 -28.71 -1.68 43.59
C TYR A 432 -27.37 -1.80 44.32
N TYR A 433 -27.29 -2.74 45.27
CA TYR A 433 -26.05 -3.07 45.97
C TYR A 433 -25.77 -4.57 45.95
N ALA A 434 -24.52 -4.92 45.68
CA ALA A 434 -24.01 -6.28 45.84
C ALA A 434 -23.16 -6.37 47.11
N ALA A 435 -23.57 -7.20 48.07
CA ALA A 435 -22.90 -7.43 49.35
C ALA A 435 -22.44 -8.90 49.50
N PRO A 436 -21.30 -9.29 48.91
CA PRO A 436 -20.80 -10.67 48.96
C PRO A 436 -20.56 -11.15 50.40
N GLY A 437 -21.24 -12.23 50.78
CA GLY A 437 -21.14 -12.83 52.12
C GLY A 437 -22.32 -12.52 53.06
N SER A 438 -23.21 -11.60 52.67
CA SER A 438 -24.53 -11.45 53.29
C SER A 438 -25.50 -12.56 52.83
N THR A 439 -26.62 -12.71 53.53
CA THR A 439 -27.64 -13.77 53.35
C THR A 439 -28.20 -13.81 51.91
N TRP A 440 -28.43 -12.65 51.29
CA TRP A 440 -29.04 -12.57 49.95
C TRP A 440 -28.08 -12.13 48.84
N THR A 441 -26.91 -11.58 49.16
CA THR A 441 -25.88 -11.07 48.22
C THR A 441 -26.29 -9.90 47.31
N HIS A 442 -27.53 -9.84 46.84
CA HIS A 442 -28.06 -8.77 45.97
C HIS A 442 -29.23 -8.06 46.65
N TYR A 443 -29.19 -6.73 46.72
CA TYR A 443 -30.21 -5.89 47.36
C TYR A 443 -30.64 -4.76 46.43
N TRP A 444 -31.94 -4.55 46.38
CA TRP A 444 -32.60 -3.58 45.51
C TRP A 444 -33.60 -2.77 46.34
N THR A 445 -33.58 -1.45 46.12
CA THR A 445 -34.56 -0.51 46.67
C THR A 445 -35.08 0.32 45.51
N GLN A 446 -36.38 0.54 45.47
CA GLN A 446 -37.07 1.34 44.47
C GLN A 446 -37.97 2.34 45.19
N ASN A 447 -37.55 3.61 45.19
CA ASN A 447 -38.26 4.72 45.83
C ASN A 447 -39.09 5.46 44.78
N PHE A 448 -40.38 5.60 45.05
CA PHE A 448 -41.32 6.36 44.23
C PHE A 448 -41.65 7.70 44.90
N GLY A 449 -41.89 8.73 44.10
CA GLY A 449 -42.25 10.05 44.61
C GLY A 449 -43.17 10.85 43.69
N ALA A 450 -43.74 11.89 44.29
CA ALA A 450 -44.11 13.13 43.61
C ALA A 450 -43.98 14.31 44.59
N PRO A 451 -43.52 15.49 44.15
CA PRO A 451 -43.38 16.69 44.97
C PRO A 451 -44.72 17.36 45.35
#